data_AF-A0AAV4HSZ1-F1
#
_entry.id   AF-A0AAV4HSZ1-F1
#
_cell.length_a   1.000
_cell.length_b   1.000
_cell.length_c   1.000
_cell.angle_alpha   90.00
_cell.angle_beta   90.00
_cell.angle_gamma   90.00
#
_symmetry.space_group_name_H-M   'P 1'
#
loop_
_entity.id
_entity.type
_entity.pdbx_description
1 polymer ?
#
loop_
_entity_poly.entity_id
_entity_poly.type
_entity_poly.pdbx_seq_one_letter_code
_entity_poly.pdbx_strand_id
1 'polypeptide(L)'
;MVLSRRSGVTSPCIIFLFWMFTLVTQIIPLYSVIIDKVYEREKMRFSIEIVTFTLILIEFTLQLVGDTNVQIIHQGSYGIACPAMKASYISKLTYTWVFRLVYLGYKKAVVMSDIFDVPGNMKCQHNVPAFMAAWNRELQKKAVCKNRENISTYFSIKDASESANKPNGVASEPTEKTRLLPKPSDAADDNDVAVLGGKKKGKPSLIWALARVYFLPLFKAQVVGLVADALLYLNPLLLGQLIAYIEDKDTEDFPKWRGYILALAIFAVVPCNSMMSNYRFYTCTNIGQRVQTVLTAAVYKKSLVMNAEARRNFTVGTIVNLMAVDCPRFRDLTASLYVLVSWPVQISIAFYLLYNELGIASLAGIFTILLLIPTNARITTLLRRAQARQLVVKDQRIKLVNEILNGIKVLKLYAWEPSFQKKILELRRLEVIELRKGAILASFNTLCWIISPVLVTVLSFVTYVLITGESLTPSKAFVAMNLINTMKSPMNTLPGLISQIVQCQVSIQRLQNYLSSEELDDKDNGTSSHDFPITMRNATFTWDRTMTPVLQ
;
A
#
# COMPACT_ATOMS: atom_id res chain seq x y z
N MET A 1 -19.47 -9.99 32.34
CA MET A 1 -18.96 -8.95 31.42
C MET A 1 -18.61 -7.63 32.12
N VAL A 2 -19.45 -7.13 33.03
CA VAL A 2 -19.14 -5.93 33.84
C VAL A 2 -17.83 -6.08 34.63
N LEU A 3 -17.54 -7.26 35.16
CA LEU A 3 -16.26 -7.58 35.82
C LEU A 3 -15.04 -7.53 34.88
N SER A 4 -15.15 -8.03 33.64
CA SER A 4 -14.06 -7.98 32.66
C SER A 4 -13.78 -6.56 32.15
N ARG A 5 -14.82 -5.69 32.15
CA ARG A 5 -14.68 -4.25 31.89
C ARG A 5 -14.01 -3.52 33.04
N ARG A 6 -14.28 -3.92 34.28
CA ARG A 6 -13.59 -3.42 35.47
C ARG A 6 -12.11 -3.81 35.50
N SER A 7 -11.74 -4.98 34.95
CA SER A 7 -10.35 -5.43 34.81
C SER A 7 -9.62 -4.86 33.58
N GLY A 8 -10.23 -3.96 32.81
CA GLY A 8 -9.57 -3.26 31.69
C GLY A 8 -9.21 -4.12 30.49
N VAL A 9 -9.87 -5.28 30.31
CA VAL A 9 -9.69 -6.11 29.12
C VAL A 9 -10.60 -5.59 28.02
N THR A 10 -10.03 -5.20 26.87
CA THR A 10 -10.81 -4.74 25.72
C THR A 10 -11.76 -5.84 25.27
N SER A 11 -13.04 -5.52 25.09
CA SER A 11 -14.05 -6.46 24.61
C SER A 11 -13.63 -7.08 23.26
N PRO A 12 -13.37 -8.40 23.19
CA PRO A 12 -12.94 -9.05 21.95
C PRO A 12 -14.07 -9.08 20.91
N CYS A 13 -13.70 -8.95 19.63
CA CYS A 13 -14.61 -8.97 18.48
C CYS A 13 -15.57 -10.17 18.50
N ILE A 14 -15.07 -11.34 18.90
CA ILE A 14 -15.84 -12.59 18.95
C ILE A 14 -17.05 -12.48 19.88
N ILE A 15 -16.91 -11.80 21.02
CA ILE A 15 -18.03 -11.64 21.96
C ILE A 15 -19.08 -10.67 21.40
N PHE A 16 -18.66 -9.63 20.68
CA PHE A 16 -19.61 -8.76 19.99
C PHE A 16 -20.38 -9.52 18.89
N LEU A 17 -19.69 -10.30 18.06
CA LEU A 17 -20.33 -11.11 17.02
C LEU A 17 -21.27 -12.16 17.62
N PHE A 18 -20.89 -12.79 18.73
CA PHE A 18 -21.74 -13.75 19.44
C PHE A 18 -23.07 -13.11 19.88
N TRP A 19 -23.03 -11.97 20.58
CA TRP A 19 -24.24 -11.30 21.05
C TRP A 19 -25.07 -10.71 19.90
N MET A 20 -24.41 -10.19 18.86
CA MET A 20 -25.09 -9.72 17.65
C MET A 20 -25.85 -10.86 16.96
N PHE A 21 -25.18 -11.99 16.72
CA PHE A 21 -25.81 -13.15 16.09
C PHE A 21 -26.91 -13.73 16.96
N THR A 22 -26.70 -13.84 18.28
CA THR A 22 -27.70 -14.32 19.23
C THR A 22 -28.95 -13.43 19.21
N LEU A 23 -28.77 -12.11 19.19
CA LEU A 23 -29.86 -11.15 19.08
C LEU A 23 -30.64 -11.33 17.76
N VAL A 24 -29.94 -11.49 16.63
CA VAL A 24 -30.59 -11.74 15.34
C VAL A 24 -31.35 -13.06 15.33
N THR A 25 -30.76 -14.14 15.84
CA THR A 25 -31.43 -15.45 15.90
C THR A 25 -32.63 -15.45 16.82
N GLN A 26 -32.60 -14.67 17.91
CA GLN A 26 -33.72 -14.60 18.86
C GLN A 26 -34.93 -13.78 18.38
N ILE A 27 -34.81 -13.07 17.26
CA ILE A 27 -35.97 -12.43 16.63
C ILE A 27 -36.95 -13.48 16.10
N ILE A 28 -36.47 -14.63 15.63
CA ILE A 28 -37.30 -15.68 15.01
C ILE A 28 -38.24 -16.34 16.04
N PRO A 29 -37.76 -16.86 17.19
CA PRO A 29 -38.64 -17.42 18.22
C PRO A 29 -39.61 -16.38 18.78
N LEU A 30 -39.14 -15.15 19.03
CA LEU A 30 -40.00 -14.06 19.50
C LEU A 30 -41.14 -13.78 18.52
N TYR A 31 -40.84 -13.71 17.23
CA TYR A 31 -41.84 -13.51 16.18
C TYR A 31 -42.85 -14.67 16.11
N SER A 32 -42.37 -15.92 16.17
CA SER A 32 -43.24 -17.11 16.16
C SER A 32 -44.19 -17.13 17.36
N VAL A 33 -43.68 -16.79 18.54
CA VAL A 33 -44.48 -16.76 19.78
C VAL A 33 -45.57 -15.68 19.73
N ILE A 34 -45.30 -14.55 19.05
CA ILE A 34 -46.27 -13.47 18.83
C ILE A 34 -47.34 -13.88 17.81
N ILE A 35 -46.95 -14.48 16.68
CA ILE A 35 -47.89 -14.82 15.60
C ILE A 35 -48.83 -15.97 15.99
N ASP A 36 -48.32 -16.96 16.73
CA ASP A 36 -49.08 -18.11 17.24
C ASP A 36 -49.96 -17.75 18.45
N LYS A 37 -49.98 -16.48 18.86
CA LYS A 37 -50.71 -15.95 20.03
C LYS A 37 -50.50 -16.79 21.30
N VAL A 38 -49.27 -17.25 21.52
CA VAL A 38 -48.93 -18.13 22.66
C VAL A 38 -49.20 -17.44 24.01
N TYR A 39 -49.26 -16.11 24.04
CA TYR A 39 -49.65 -15.32 25.21
C TYR A 39 -51.04 -15.66 25.77
N GLU A 40 -51.95 -16.22 24.96
CA GLU A 40 -53.29 -16.63 25.38
C GLU A 40 -53.30 -18.03 26.02
N ARG A 41 -52.38 -18.90 25.60
CA ARG A 41 -52.35 -20.32 26.00
C ARG A 41 -51.36 -20.61 27.13
N GLU A 42 -50.15 -20.04 27.05
CA GLU A 42 -49.04 -20.30 27.98
C GLU A 42 -48.32 -19.01 28.37
N LYS A 43 -48.87 -18.27 29.35
CA LYS A 43 -48.31 -16.99 29.82
C LYS A 43 -46.86 -17.11 30.31
N MET A 44 -46.50 -18.20 30.99
CA MET A 44 -45.15 -18.40 31.53
C MET A 44 -44.09 -18.50 30.43
N ARG A 45 -44.37 -19.27 29.36
CA ARG A 45 -43.46 -19.42 28.22
C ARG A 45 -43.25 -18.09 27.49
N PHE A 46 -44.34 -17.35 27.28
CA PHE A 46 -44.29 -16.01 26.69
C PHE A 46 -43.45 -15.03 27.52
N SER A 47 -43.64 -15.01 28.85
CA SER A 47 -42.86 -14.14 29.75
C SER A 47 -41.37 -14.48 29.75
N ILE A 48 -41.00 -15.77 29.72
CA ILE A 48 -39.59 -16.18 29.67
C ILE A 48 -38.93 -15.69 28.38
N GLU A 49 -39.56 -15.89 27.20
CA GLU A 49 -38.99 -15.46 25.91
C GLU A 49 -38.86 -13.93 25.77
N ILE A 50 -39.79 -13.17 26.35
CA ILE A 50 -39.64 -11.70 26.41
C ILE A 50 -38.48 -11.33 27.33
N VAL A 51 -38.38 -11.92 28.52
CA VAL A 51 -37.31 -11.60 29.47
C VAL A 51 -35.94 -11.97 28.90
N THR A 52 -35.78 -13.13 28.28
CA THR A 52 -34.53 -13.54 27.62
C THR A 52 -34.17 -12.60 26.49
N PHE A 53 -35.12 -12.23 25.62
CA PHE A 53 -34.87 -11.27 24.54
C PHE A 53 -34.45 -9.89 25.09
N THR A 54 -35.12 -9.42 26.15
CA THR A 54 -34.81 -8.12 26.76
C THR A 54 -33.41 -8.13 27.41
N LEU A 55 -33.02 -9.22 28.07
CA LEU A 55 -31.68 -9.39 28.63
C LEU A 55 -30.60 -9.42 27.53
N ILE A 56 -30.84 -10.13 26.42
CA ILE A 56 -29.93 -10.18 25.27
C ILE A 56 -29.80 -8.78 24.64
N LEU A 57 -30.89 -8.03 24.51
CA LEU A 57 -30.88 -6.66 24.03
C LEU A 57 -30.08 -5.72 24.96
N ILE A 58 -30.24 -5.88 26.27
CA ILE A 58 -29.46 -5.13 27.26
C ILE A 58 -27.97 -5.46 27.16
N GLU A 59 -27.58 -6.74 27.09
CA GLU A 59 -26.17 -7.13 26.91
C GLU A 59 -25.58 -6.61 25.59
N PHE A 60 -26.35 -6.66 24.50
CA PHE A 60 -25.92 -6.10 23.22
C PHE A 60 -25.73 -4.58 23.27
N THR A 61 -26.68 -3.84 23.86
CA THR A 61 -26.56 -2.37 24.00
C THR A 61 -25.42 -1.98 24.92
N LEU A 62 -25.18 -2.73 26.00
CA LEU A 62 -24.01 -2.54 26.85
C LEU A 62 -22.72 -2.68 26.05
N GLN A 63 -22.65 -3.56 25.04
CA GLN A 63 -21.47 -3.74 24.16
C GLN A 63 -21.18 -2.56 23.23
N LEU A 64 -22.18 -1.72 22.97
CA LEU A 64 -22.00 -0.50 22.19
C LEU A 64 -21.32 0.60 23.02
N VAL A 65 -21.61 0.64 24.32
CA VAL A 65 -21.02 1.60 25.27
C VAL A 65 -19.56 1.24 25.56
N GLY A 66 -18.67 2.23 25.39
CA GLY A 66 -17.21 2.06 25.47
C GLY A 66 -16.68 1.47 26.78
N ASP A 67 -15.59 0.70 26.69
CA ASP A 67 -14.88 0.15 27.85
C ASP A 67 -14.16 1.31 28.59
N THR A 68 -14.70 1.72 29.74
CA THR A 68 -14.31 2.97 30.42
C THR A 68 -12.96 2.93 31.13
N ASN A 69 -12.37 1.76 31.41
CA ASN A 69 -11.16 1.66 32.23
C ASN A 69 -10.12 0.69 31.69
N VAL A 70 -9.46 1.02 30.57
CA VAL A 70 -8.10 0.50 30.33
C VAL A 70 -7.11 1.50 30.92
N GLN A 71 -6.66 1.25 32.15
CA GLN A 71 -5.46 1.90 32.68
C GLN A 71 -4.24 1.31 31.95
N ILE A 72 -3.88 1.87 30.80
CA ILE A 72 -2.51 1.69 30.30
C ILE A 72 -1.70 2.79 30.97
N ILE A 73 -1.04 2.42 32.06
CA ILE A 73 0.01 3.20 32.72
C ILE A 73 1.09 3.44 31.67
N HIS A 74 1.05 4.59 31.00
CA HIS A 74 2.22 5.13 30.32
C HIS A 74 2.91 6.05 31.32
N GLN A 75 3.88 5.51 32.06
CA GLN A 75 4.86 6.34 32.77
C GLN A 75 5.54 7.24 31.72
N GLY A 76 5.29 8.55 31.81
CA GLY A 76 6.07 9.57 31.09
C GLY A 76 5.46 10.23 29.84
N SER A 77 4.16 10.09 29.54
CA SER A 77 3.54 10.85 28.43
C SER A 77 2.63 11.97 28.95
N TYR A 78 3.01 13.22 28.71
CA TYR A 78 2.26 14.42 29.11
C TYR A 78 1.07 14.76 28.17
N GLY A 79 0.75 13.89 27.20
CA GLY A 79 -0.28 14.13 26.18
C GLY A 79 -1.65 13.49 26.48
N ILE A 80 -2.71 14.03 25.87
CA ILE A 80 -4.06 13.45 25.93
C ILE A 80 -4.04 12.05 25.31
N ALA A 81 -4.32 11.01 26.11
CA ALA A 81 -4.32 9.63 25.63
C ALA A 81 -5.33 9.40 24.49
N CYS A 82 -4.91 8.66 23.46
CA CYS A 82 -5.75 8.35 22.30
C CYS A 82 -7.06 7.63 22.71
N PRO A 83 -8.24 8.21 22.41
CA PRO A 83 -9.53 7.57 22.69
C PRO A 83 -9.71 6.24 21.98
N ALA A 84 -9.02 6.01 20.86
CA ALA A 84 -9.04 4.73 20.15
C ALA A 84 -8.63 3.55 21.02
N MET A 85 -7.75 3.76 22.02
CA MET A 85 -7.33 2.69 22.93
C MET A 85 -8.43 2.28 23.91
N LYS A 86 -9.30 3.24 24.30
CA LYS A 86 -10.43 3.04 25.21
C LYS A 86 -11.75 2.72 24.47
N ALA A 87 -11.77 2.88 23.15
CA ALA A 87 -12.96 2.69 22.35
C ALA A 87 -13.42 1.22 22.31
N SER A 88 -14.75 1.02 22.37
CA SER A 88 -15.38 -0.27 22.09
C SER A 88 -15.03 -0.75 20.68
N TYR A 89 -15.16 -2.05 20.42
CA TYR A 89 -14.86 -2.62 19.11
C TYR A 89 -15.69 -1.95 17.99
N ILE A 90 -16.96 -1.66 18.25
CA ILE A 90 -17.83 -0.95 17.30
C ILE A 90 -17.30 0.46 17.06
N SER A 91 -16.97 1.21 18.11
CA SER A 91 -16.44 2.56 17.97
C SER A 91 -15.12 2.59 17.19
N LYS A 92 -14.26 1.56 17.33
CA LYS A 92 -13.06 1.39 16.50
C LYS A 92 -13.38 1.14 15.03
N LEU A 93 -14.45 0.39 14.76
CA LEU A 93 -14.86 0.00 13.43
C LEU A 93 -15.62 1.11 12.69
N THR A 94 -16.47 1.86 13.39
CA THR A 94 -17.22 3.02 12.86
C THR A 94 -16.45 4.34 12.98
N TYR A 95 -15.26 4.32 13.58
CA TYR A 95 -14.42 5.49 13.87
C TYR A 95 -15.11 6.58 14.71
N THR A 96 -16.15 6.23 15.48
CA THR A 96 -16.91 7.18 16.29
C THR A 96 -16.03 7.88 17.34
N TRP A 97 -14.96 7.23 17.81
CA TRP A 97 -14.00 7.84 18.75
C TRP A 97 -13.32 9.11 18.21
N VAL A 98 -13.24 9.30 16.89
CA VAL A 98 -12.64 10.49 16.26
C VAL A 98 -13.60 11.68 16.31
N PHE A 99 -14.92 11.43 16.44
CA PHE A 99 -15.96 12.47 16.34
C PHE A 99 -15.73 13.64 17.31
N ARG A 100 -15.20 13.37 18.50
CA ARG A 100 -14.86 14.42 19.48
C ARG A 100 -13.85 15.43 18.92
N LEU A 101 -12.84 14.96 18.19
CA LEU A 101 -11.83 15.81 17.56
C LEU A 101 -12.40 16.56 16.36
N VAL A 102 -13.23 15.90 15.54
CA VAL A 102 -13.92 16.54 14.40
C VAL A 102 -14.83 17.67 14.87
N TYR A 103 -15.61 17.42 15.92
CA TYR A 103 -16.49 18.42 16.51
C TYR A 103 -15.72 19.59 17.14
N LEU A 104 -14.56 19.30 17.76
CA LEU A 104 -13.66 20.36 18.24
C LEU A 104 -13.14 21.21 17.08
N GLY A 105 -12.73 20.58 15.98
CA GLY A 105 -12.28 21.25 14.75
C GLY A 105 -13.36 22.11 14.08
N TYR A 106 -14.64 21.74 14.23
CA TYR A 106 -15.76 22.57 13.80
C TYR A 106 -15.90 23.85 14.65
N LYS A 107 -15.62 23.78 15.95
CA LYS A 107 -15.73 24.92 16.88
C LYS A 107 -14.49 25.82 16.90
N LYS A 108 -13.30 25.25 16.72
CA LYS A 108 -12.02 25.93 16.89
C LYS A 108 -10.97 25.31 15.96
N ALA A 109 -10.07 26.14 15.44
CA ALA A 109 -8.85 25.66 14.78
C ALA A 109 -8.06 24.74 15.72
N VAL A 110 -7.82 23.49 15.28
CA VAL A 110 -7.14 22.46 16.06
C VAL A 110 -5.67 22.82 16.22
N VAL A 111 -5.19 22.87 17.48
CA VAL A 111 -3.78 23.11 17.82
C VAL A 111 -3.11 21.78 18.18
N MET A 112 -1.78 21.69 18.13
CA MET A 112 -1.03 20.47 18.49
C MET A 112 -1.34 19.94 19.90
N SER A 113 -1.69 20.83 20.84
CA SER A 113 -2.15 20.45 22.20
C SER A 113 -3.49 19.70 22.21
N ASP A 114 -4.32 19.91 21.19
CA ASP A 114 -5.66 19.33 21.07
C ASP A 114 -5.62 17.94 20.40
N ILE A 115 -4.47 17.54 19.84
CA ILE A 115 -4.25 16.28 19.15
C ILE A 115 -3.89 15.18 20.15
N PHE A 116 -4.43 13.99 19.95
CA PHE A 116 -4.16 12.83 20.79
C PHE A 116 -2.72 12.32 20.62
N ASP A 117 -2.14 11.83 21.72
CA ASP A 117 -0.86 11.12 21.67
C ASP A 117 -0.98 9.81 20.86
N VAL A 118 0.11 9.42 20.23
CA VAL A 118 0.18 8.24 19.37
C VAL A 118 0.06 6.97 20.23
N PRO A 119 -0.76 5.98 19.82
CA PRO A 119 -0.85 4.69 20.52
C PRO A 119 0.53 4.03 20.72
N GLY A 120 0.74 3.36 21.87
CA GLY A 120 2.04 2.75 22.21
C GLY A 120 2.58 1.78 21.16
N ASN A 121 1.71 1.01 20.50
CA ASN A 121 2.07 0.09 19.41
C ASN A 121 2.50 0.81 18.10
N MET A 122 2.30 2.12 18.00
CA MET A 122 2.73 2.95 16.88
C MET A 122 3.95 3.81 17.22
N LYS A 123 4.34 3.92 18.49
CA LYS A 123 5.53 4.68 18.92
C LYS A 123 6.83 4.06 18.40
N CYS A 124 7.82 4.92 18.12
CA CYS A 124 9.15 4.51 17.64
C CYS A 124 9.85 3.53 18.59
N GLN A 125 9.70 3.72 19.90
CA GLN A 125 10.32 2.90 20.94
C GLN A 125 10.01 1.39 20.76
N HIS A 126 8.81 1.05 20.31
CA HIS A 126 8.40 -0.34 20.11
C HIS A 126 8.72 -0.86 18.70
N ASN A 127 8.47 -0.06 17.67
CA ASN A 127 8.57 -0.52 16.28
C ASN A 127 10.01 -0.54 15.73
N VAL A 128 10.87 0.39 16.15
CA VAL A 128 12.23 0.53 15.61
C VAL A 128 13.13 -0.67 15.99
N PRO A 129 13.15 -1.18 17.24
CA PRO A 129 13.99 -2.32 17.60
C PRO A 129 13.69 -3.59 16.79
N ALA A 130 12.40 -3.90 16.58
CA ALA A 130 11.98 -5.07 15.82
C ALA A 130 12.49 -5.06 14.37
N PHE A 131 12.43 -3.90 13.72
CA PHE A 131 12.99 -3.74 12.38
C PHE A 131 14.51 -3.78 12.36
N MET A 132 15.20 -3.10 13.30
CA MET A 132 16.66 -3.13 13.36
C MET A 132 17.18 -4.56 13.55
N ALA A 133 16.52 -5.37 14.39
CA ALA A 133 16.84 -6.78 14.54
C ALA A 133 16.64 -7.57 13.23
N ALA A 134 15.56 -7.30 12.49
CA ALA A 134 15.32 -7.93 11.19
C ALA A 134 16.35 -7.50 10.12
N TRP A 135 16.73 -6.22 10.11
CA TRP A 135 17.74 -5.66 9.22
C TRP A 135 19.13 -6.24 9.51
N ASN A 136 19.54 -6.27 10.78
CA ASN A 136 20.83 -6.82 11.20
C ASN A 136 20.95 -8.31 10.84
N ARG A 137 19.87 -9.09 10.94
CA ARG A 137 19.85 -10.48 10.45
C ARG A 137 20.10 -10.58 8.94
N GLU A 138 19.55 -9.67 8.14
CA GLU A 138 19.79 -9.66 6.69
C GLU A 138 21.22 -9.21 6.34
N LEU A 139 21.82 -8.31 7.13
CA LEU A 139 23.24 -7.97 7.01
C LEU A 139 24.14 -9.18 7.36
N GLN A 140 23.86 -9.87 8.47
CA GLN A 140 24.62 -11.04 8.93
C GLN A 140 24.57 -12.22 7.95
N LYS A 141 23.38 -12.55 7.42
CA LYS A 141 23.23 -13.61 6.40
C LYS A 141 24.17 -13.39 5.22
N LYS A 142 24.42 -12.13 4.85
CA LYS A 142 25.31 -11.79 3.74
C LYS A 142 26.77 -11.80 4.11
N ALA A 143 27.14 -11.39 5.31
CA ALA A 143 28.49 -11.57 5.82
C ALA A 143 28.89 -13.06 5.78
N VAL A 144 27.97 -13.95 6.19
CA VAL A 144 28.17 -15.41 6.14
C VAL A 144 28.28 -15.92 4.69
N CYS A 145 27.39 -15.51 3.78
CA CYS A 145 27.48 -15.91 2.37
C CYS A 145 28.77 -15.40 1.70
N LYS A 146 29.19 -14.16 1.98
CA LYS A 146 30.43 -13.57 1.45
C LYS A 146 31.65 -14.36 1.93
N ASN A 147 31.70 -14.72 3.22
CA ASN A 147 32.78 -15.56 3.74
C ASN A 147 32.78 -16.96 3.10
N ARG A 148 31.61 -17.57 2.90
CA ARG A 148 31.51 -18.89 2.24
C ARG A 148 31.94 -18.86 0.77
N GLU A 149 31.59 -17.81 0.04
CA GLU A 149 32.06 -17.60 -1.33
C GLU A 149 33.58 -17.40 -1.36
N ASN A 150 34.13 -16.50 -0.53
CA ASN A 150 35.58 -16.28 -0.43
C ASN A 150 36.34 -17.56 -0.10
N ILE A 151 35.82 -18.37 0.83
CA ILE A 151 36.39 -19.69 1.18
C ILE A 151 36.35 -20.62 -0.03
N SER A 152 35.24 -20.69 -0.76
CA SER A 152 35.14 -21.53 -1.98
C SER A 152 36.08 -21.09 -3.10
N THR A 153 36.30 -19.77 -3.26
CA THR A 153 37.24 -19.24 -4.24
C THR A 153 38.68 -19.53 -3.83
N TYR A 154 38.99 -19.41 -2.54
CA TYR A 154 40.29 -19.79 -1.99
C TYR A 154 40.58 -21.28 -2.20
N PHE A 155 39.62 -22.18 -1.94
CA PHE A 155 39.77 -23.60 -2.23
C PHE A 155 39.94 -23.88 -3.73
N SER A 156 39.17 -23.24 -4.60
CA SER A 156 39.31 -23.43 -6.06
C SER A 156 40.65 -22.92 -6.62
N ILE A 157 41.21 -21.84 -6.07
CA ILE A 157 42.54 -21.34 -6.43
C ILE A 157 43.64 -22.28 -5.91
N LYS A 158 43.45 -22.82 -4.70
CA LYS A 158 44.38 -23.79 -4.11
C LYS A 158 44.43 -25.09 -4.93
N ASP A 159 43.26 -25.63 -5.32
CA ASP A 159 43.14 -26.82 -6.17
C ASP A 159 43.75 -26.59 -7.57
N ALA A 160 43.60 -25.39 -8.14
CA ALA A 160 44.25 -25.02 -9.40
C ALA A 160 45.78 -24.91 -9.27
N SER A 161 46.30 -24.46 -8.12
CA SER A 161 47.75 -24.40 -7.87
C SER A 161 48.37 -25.76 -7.57
N GLU A 162 47.62 -26.68 -6.94
CA GLU A 162 48.08 -28.05 -6.67
C GLU A 162 48.05 -28.91 -7.94
N SER A 163 47.13 -28.64 -8.88
CA SER A 163 47.10 -29.30 -10.21
C SER A 163 48.28 -28.89 -11.12
N ALA A 164 48.86 -27.70 -10.90
CA ALA A 164 50.02 -27.22 -11.65
C ALA A 164 51.37 -27.84 -11.22
N ASN A 165 51.40 -28.60 -10.12
CA ASN A 165 52.61 -29.10 -9.48
C ASN A 165 52.77 -30.64 -9.56
N LYS A 166 52.42 -31.26 -10.69
CA LYS A 166 52.76 -32.67 -10.98
C LYS A 166 53.85 -32.77 -12.05
N PRO A 167 54.93 -33.55 -11.84
CA PRO A 167 55.95 -33.80 -12.85
C PRO A 167 55.47 -34.83 -13.90
N ASN A 168 55.94 -34.62 -15.13
CA ASN A 168 55.54 -35.28 -16.38
C ASN A 168 55.50 -36.82 -16.37
N GLY A 169 54.49 -37.39 -17.03
CA GLY A 169 54.48 -38.81 -17.43
C GLY A 169 53.26 -39.24 -18.27
N VAL A 170 53.48 -39.34 -19.59
CA VAL A 170 52.84 -40.21 -20.62
C VAL A 170 51.33 -40.06 -20.93
N ALA A 171 51.05 -40.03 -22.24
CA ALA A 171 49.81 -39.60 -22.88
C ALA A 171 48.72 -40.69 -23.08
N SER A 172 47.45 -40.24 -23.10
CA SER A 172 46.44 -40.63 -24.10
C SER A 172 45.27 -39.63 -24.09
N GLU A 173 45.05 -38.95 -25.23
CA GLU A 173 43.95 -38.03 -25.59
C GLU A 173 42.68 -38.80 -26.07
N PRO A 174 41.53 -38.17 -26.47
CA PRO A 174 41.15 -36.75 -26.42
C PRO A 174 39.66 -36.47 -26.01
N THR A 175 39.34 -35.21 -25.71
CA THR A 175 38.16 -34.41 -26.18
C THR A 175 38.00 -33.20 -25.26
N GLU A 176 37.85 -31.94 -25.68
CA GLU A 176 37.90 -31.28 -26.98
C GLU A 176 37.99 -29.76 -26.70
N LYS A 177 38.83 -29.07 -27.49
CA LYS A 177 38.88 -27.61 -27.77
C LYS A 177 39.28 -26.63 -26.66
N THR A 178 40.56 -26.26 -26.66
CA THR A 178 41.00 -24.88 -26.37
C THR A 178 41.59 -24.29 -27.65
N ARG A 179 41.15 -23.09 -28.07
CA ARG A 179 41.85 -22.29 -29.10
C ARG A 179 42.91 -21.41 -28.43
N LEU A 180 44.09 -21.46 -29.03
CA LEU A 180 45.36 -20.86 -28.67
C LEU A 180 45.45 -19.39 -29.10
N LEU A 181 45.81 -18.51 -28.15
CA LEU A 181 46.57 -17.25 -28.24
C LEU A 181 46.20 -16.14 -29.29
N PRO A 182 46.56 -14.87 -28.99
CA PRO A 182 45.91 -13.65 -29.50
C PRO A 182 46.69 -12.95 -30.61
N LYS A 183 46.04 -12.04 -31.36
CA LYS A 183 46.71 -10.89 -32.01
C LYS A 183 45.75 -9.70 -32.28
N PRO A 184 46.29 -8.47 -32.44
CA PRO A 184 45.71 -7.22 -31.94
C PRO A 184 45.41 -6.17 -33.03
N SER A 185 44.92 -5.01 -32.57
CA SER A 185 44.64 -3.72 -33.26
C SER A 185 43.34 -3.73 -34.09
N ASP A 186 42.38 -2.81 -33.94
CA ASP A 186 42.44 -1.37 -33.64
C ASP A 186 41.14 -0.85 -33.00
N ALA A 187 41.26 0.32 -32.36
CA ALA A 187 40.21 1.24 -31.92
C ALA A 187 39.43 0.91 -30.63
N ALA A 188 39.65 1.78 -29.65
CA ALA A 188 38.90 1.88 -28.41
C ALA A 188 37.41 2.10 -28.66
N ASP A 189 36.58 1.26 -28.03
CA ASP A 189 35.26 1.65 -27.58
C ASP A 189 34.95 0.88 -26.29
N ASP A 190 35.10 1.57 -25.15
CA ASP A 190 34.68 1.11 -23.84
C ASP A 190 33.16 1.04 -23.82
N ASN A 191 32.53 -0.14 -24.01
CA ASN A 191 31.22 -0.42 -23.39
C ASN A 191 30.68 -1.86 -23.42
N ASP A 192 31.22 -2.84 -24.13
CA ASP A 192 30.54 -4.13 -24.27
C ASP A 192 31.39 -5.37 -23.96
N VAL A 193 31.78 -5.58 -22.69
CA VAL A 193 32.11 -6.92 -22.19
C VAL A 193 31.68 -7.10 -20.72
N ALA A 194 30.43 -7.49 -20.50
CA ALA A 194 29.99 -8.06 -19.23
C ALA A 194 28.86 -9.08 -19.43
N VAL A 195 29.07 -10.10 -20.26
CA VAL A 195 28.21 -11.29 -20.28
C VAL A 195 29.06 -12.55 -20.37
N LEU A 196 29.72 -12.93 -19.28
CA LEU A 196 29.98 -14.32 -18.92
C LEU A 196 29.95 -14.48 -17.39
N GLY A 197 28.86 -15.09 -16.88
CA GLY A 197 28.92 -16.02 -15.74
C GLY A 197 29.08 -15.52 -14.29
N GLY A 198 29.11 -14.22 -13.99
CA GLY A 198 29.18 -13.75 -12.60
C GLY A 198 27.81 -13.61 -11.92
N LYS A 199 27.48 -14.45 -10.92
CA LYS A 199 26.32 -14.22 -10.03
C LYS A 199 26.43 -12.82 -9.41
N LYS A 200 25.44 -11.97 -9.64
CA LYS A 200 25.39 -10.58 -9.13
C LYS A 200 25.63 -10.56 -7.62
N LYS A 201 26.64 -9.81 -7.16
CA LYS A 201 26.89 -9.46 -5.74
C LYS A 201 25.58 -8.98 -5.11
N GLY A 202 24.93 -9.82 -4.30
CA GLY A 202 23.59 -9.54 -3.81
C GLY A 202 23.62 -8.48 -2.71
N LYS A 203 23.15 -7.26 -2.96
CA LYS A 203 22.95 -6.19 -1.95
C LYS A 203 21.87 -6.57 -0.92
N PRO A 204 21.98 -6.24 0.39
CA PRO A 204 21.02 -6.67 1.45
C PRO A 204 19.59 -6.21 1.17
N SER A 205 18.60 -7.10 1.13
CA SER A 205 17.25 -6.76 0.67
C SER A 205 16.40 -6.10 1.77
N LEU A 206 16.17 -4.79 1.65
CA LEU A 206 15.33 -4.00 2.56
C LEU A 206 13.88 -4.51 2.61
N ILE A 207 13.34 -4.93 1.46
CA ILE A 207 11.97 -5.44 1.35
C ILE A 207 11.77 -6.69 2.22
N TRP A 208 12.76 -7.58 2.26
CA TRP A 208 12.67 -8.81 3.06
C TRP A 208 12.72 -8.54 4.57
N ALA A 209 13.52 -7.56 4.99
CA ALA A 209 13.54 -7.12 6.39
C ALA A 209 12.19 -6.53 6.81
N LEU A 210 11.59 -5.69 5.96
CA LEU A 210 10.24 -5.14 6.20
C LEU A 210 9.17 -6.22 6.19
N ALA A 211 9.21 -7.14 5.22
CA ALA A 211 8.26 -8.24 5.12
C ALA A 211 8.29 -9.12 6.37
N ARG A 212 9.46 -9.45 6.91
CA ARG A 212 9.54 -10.28 8.14
C ARG A 212 8.79 -9.68 9.33
N VAL A 213 8.76 -8.35 9.46
CA VAL A 213 8.08 -7.66 10.57
C VAL A 213 6.59 -7.46 10.28
N TYR A 214 6.23 -7.05 9.07
CA TYR A 214 4.88 -6.57 8.74
C TYR A 214 4.03 -7.53 7.91
N PHE A 215 4.57 -8.66 7.44
CA PHE A 215 3.85 -9.60 6.58
C PHE A 215 2.62 -10.20 7.27
N LEU A 216 2.74 -10.66 8.52
CA LEU A 216 1.62 -11.32 9.21
C LEU A 216 0.44 -10.35 9.46
N PRO A 217 0.66 -9.11 9.96
CA PRO A 217 -0.42 -8.11 10.04
C PRO A 217 -1.03 -7.76 8.68
N LEU A 218 -0.21 -7.60 7.63
CA LEU A 218 -0.70 -7.30 6.28
C LEU A 218 -1.54 -8.46 5.73
N PHE A 219 -1.07 -9.70 5.87
CA PHE A 219 -1.77 -10.89 5.39
C PHE A 219 -3.15 -11.03 6.03
N LYS A 220 -3.26 -10.84 7.35
CA LYS A 220 -4.55 -10.84 8.06
C LYS A 220 -5.51 -9.78 7.52
N ALA A 221 -5.01 -8.57 7.24
CA ALA A 221 -5.82 -7.50 6.68
C ALA A 221 -6.29 -7.81 5.25
N GLN A 222 -5.45 -8.45 4.42
CA GLN A 222 -5.81 -8.82 3.06
C GLN A 222 -6.85 -9.94 3.02
N VAL A 223 -6.77 -10.95 3.89
CA VAL A 223 -7.79 -12.02 3.96
C VAL A 223 -9.18 -11.44 4.23
N VAL A 224 -9.30 -10.53 5.21
CA VAL A 224 -10.57 -9.82 5.47
C VAL A 224 -11.00 -8.97 4.26
N GLY A 225 -10.04 -8.38 3.54
CA GLY A 225 -10.27 -7.67 2.29
C GLY A 225 -10.89 -8.50 1.19
N LEU A 226 -10.34 -9.68 0.95
CA LEU A 226 -10.81 -10.57 -0.12
C LEU A 226 -12.24 -11.05 0.14
N VAL A 227 -12.61 -11.25 1.41
CA VAL A 227 -14.00 -11.51 1.80
C VAL A 227 -14.90 -10.30 1.49
N ALA A 228 -14.42 -9.08 1.76
CA ALA A 228 -15.15 -7.86 1.39
C ALA A 228 -15.32 -7.74 -0.13
N ASP A 229 -14.28 -8.08 -0.90
CA ASP A 229 -14.33 -8.08 -2.36
C ASP A 229 -15.38 -9.09 -2.88
N ALA A 230 -15.50 -10.27 -2.27
CA ALA A 230 -16.57 -11.22 -2.60
C ALA A 230 -17.96 -10.67 -2.27
N LEU A 231 -18.13 -10.02 -1.10
CA LEU A 231 -19.39 -9.37 -0.71
C LEU A 231 -19.78 -8.22 -1.66
N LEU A 232 -18.81 -7.50 -2.22
CA LEU A 232 -19.05 -6.47 -3.22
C LEU A 232 -19.76 -7.03 -4.47
N TYR A 233 -19.35 -8.21 -4.94
CA TYR A 233 -19.95 -8.89 -6.10
C TYR A 233 -21.25 -9.64 -5.77
N LEU A 234 -21.47 -9.99 -4.50
CA LEU A 234 -22.73 -10.58 -4.05
C LEU A 234 -23.90 -9.60 -4.21
N ASN A 235 -23.67 -8.30 -4.07
CA ASN A 235 -24.73 -7.28 -4.15
C ASN A 235 -25.42 -7.23 -5.53
N PRO A 236 -24.71 -7.15 -6.67
CA PRO A 236 -25.32 -7.29 -8.01
C PRO A 236 -26.16 -8.55 -8.17
N LEU A 237 -25.70 -9.70 -7.66
CA LEU A 237 -26.42 -10.97 -7.79
C LEU A 237 -27.74 -10.97 -7.00
N LEU A 238 -27.72 -10.45 -5.77
CA LEU A 238 -28.93 -10.30 -4.95
C LEU A 238 -29.92 -9.34 -5.60
N LEU A 239 -29.43 -8.27 -6.23
CA LEU A 239 -30.27 -7.35 -6.99
C LEU A 239 -30.92 -8.04 -8.20
N GLY A 240 -30.16 -8.87 -8.93
CA GLY A 240 -30.70 -9.68 -10.02
C GLY A 240 -31.81 -10.63 -9.57
N GLN A 241 -31.61 -11.33 -8.45
CA GLN A 241 -32.64 -12.19 -7.88
C GLN A 241 -33.86 -11.43 -7.39
N LEU A 242 -33.68 -10.23 -6.86
CA LEU A 242 -34.80 -9.37 -6.45
C LEU A 242 -35.61 -8.91 -7.67
N ILE A 243 -34.94 -8.54 -8.77
CA ILE A 243 -35.62 -8.15 -10.02
C ILE A 243 -36.39 -9.34 -10.60
N ALA A 244 -35.75 -10.52 -10.67
CA ALA A 244 -36.41 -11.75 -11.15
C ALA A 244 -37.63 -12.11 -10.28
N TYR A 245 -37.52 -11.96 -8.96
CA TYR A 245 -38.66 -12.13 -8.04
C TYR A 245 -39.80 -11.13 -8.29
N ILE A 246 -39.50 -9.89 -8.69
CA ILE A 246 -40.53 -8.89 -9.01
C ILE A 246 -41.19 -9.20 -10.37
N GLU A 247 -40.46 -9.81 -11.31
CA GLU A 247 -40.98 -10.22 -12.62
C GLU A 247 -41.98 -11.39 -12.49
N ASP A 248 -41.77 -12.33 -11.57
CA ASP A 248 -42.64 -13.49 -11.31
C ASP A 248 -43.90 -13.18 -10.45
N LYS A 249 -44.17 -11.89 -10.18
CA LYS A 249 -45.20 -11.43 -9.23
C LYS A 249 -46.63 -11.88 -9.54
N ASP A 250 -46.91 -12.22 -10.80
CA ASP A 250 -48.26 -12.58 -11.27
C ASP A 250 -48.59 -14.09 -11.10
N THR A 251 -47.70 -14.88 -10.51
CA THR A 251 -47.91 -16.33 -10.25
C THR A 251 -48.73 -16.54 -8.96
N GLU A 252 -49.74 -17.43 -8.98
CA GLU A 252 -50.71 -17.64 -7.88
C GLU A 252 -50.07 -18.00 -6.52
N ASP A 253 -48.89 -18.61 -6.50
CA ASP A 253 -48.08 -18.89 -5.30
C ASP A 253 -46.92 -17.91 -5.15
N PHE A 254 -47.19 -16.66 -4.79
CA PHE A 254 -46.15 -15.62 -4.60
C PHE A 254 -45.66 -15.53 -3.14
N PRO A 255 -44.50 -16.12 -2.78
CA PRO A 255 -43.99 -16.10 -1.41
C PRO A 255 -43.43 -14.73 -1.02
N LYS A 256 -44.27 -13.87 -0.43
CA LYS A 256 -43.89 -12.51 0.05
C LYS A 256 -42.64 -12.50 0.93
N TRP A 257 -42.42 -13.55 1.73
CA TRP A 257 -41.27 -13.71 2.61
C TRP A 257 -39.94 -13.73 1.85
N ARG A 258 -39.89 -14.28 0.64
CA ARG A 258 -38.67 -14.35 -0.18
C ARG A 258 -38.18 -12.95 -0.56
N GLY A 259 -39.10 -12.05 -0.92
CA GLY A 259 -38.78 -10.65 -1.20
C GLY A 259 -38.20 -9.91 0.02
N TYR A 260 -38.81 -10.09 1.20
CA TYR A 260 -38.31 -9.50 2.44
C TYR A 260 -36.91 -10.02 2.82
N ILE A 261 -36.64 -11.31 2.64
CA ILE A 261 -35.31 -11.90 2.89
C ILE A 261 -34.27 -11.33 1.93
N LEU A 262 -34.58 -11.21 0.63
CA LEU A 262 -33.67 -10.62 -0.35
C LEU A 262 -33.35 -9.16 -0.03
N ALA A 263 -34.36 -8.35 0.32
CA ALA A 263 -34.17 -6.96 0.71
C ALA A 263 -33.31 -6.83 1.98
N LEU A 264 -33.57 -7.67 3.00
CA LEU A 264 -32.78 -7.71 4.23
C LEU A 264 -31.34 -8.17 3.97
N ALA A 265 -31.14 -9.14 3.07
CA ALA A 265 -29.82 -9.61 2.67
C ALA A 265 -29.02 -8.50 1.99
N ILE A 266 -29.61 -7.74 1.05
CA ILE A 266 -28.97 -6.58 0.42
C ILE A 266 -28.59 -5.55 1.49
N PHE A 267 -29.51 -5.23 2.41
CA PHE A 267 -29.27 -4.30 3.51
C PHE A 267 -28.14 -4.77 4.44
N ALA A 268 -28.00 -6.07 4.70
CA ALA A 268 -26.94 -6.60 5.55
C ALA A 268 -25.57 -6.65 4.85
N VAL A 269 -25.54 -7.02 3.56
CA VAL A 269 -24.31 -7.17 2.77
C VAL A 269 -23.59 -5.83 2.58
N VAL A 270 -24.32 -4.74 2.31
CA VAL A 270 -23.71 -3.44 2.01
C VAL A 270 -22.90 -2.84 3.18
N PRO A 271 -23.43 -2.73 4.41
CA PRO A 271 -22.66 -2.32 5.58
C PRO A 271 -21.52 -3.27 5.90
N CYS A 272 -21.73 -4.59 5.81
CA CYS A 272 -20.67 -5.58 6.06
C CYS A 272 -19.48 -5.38 5.11
N ASN A 273 -19.74 -5.22 3.81
CA ASN A 273 -18.72 -4.91 2.80
C ASN A 273 -18.00 -3.59 3.14
N SER A 274 -18.74 -2.54 3.46
CA SER A 274 -18.17 -1.24 3.84
C SER A 274 -17.27 -1.33 5.07
N MET A 275 -17.72 -2.01 6.12
CA MET A 275 -16.99 -2.19 7.38
C MET A 275 -15.68 -2.97 7.17
N MET A 276 -15.72 -4.08 6.43
CA MET A 276 -14.53 -4.90 6.15
C MET A 276 -13.53 -4.17 5.23
N SER A 277 -14.03 -3.49 4.19
CA SER A 277 -13.20 -2.69 3.29
C SER A 277 -12.49 -1.55 4.02
N ASN A 278 -13.20 -0.84 4.91
CA ASN A 278 -12.63 0.21 5.74
C ASN A 278 -11.61 -0.31 6.76
N TYR A 279 -11.87 -1.44 7.40
CA TYR A 279 -10.92 -2.08 8.31
C TYR A 279 -9.58 -2.39 7.62
N ARG A 280 -9.64 -2.95 6.41
CA ARG A 280 -8.45 -3.21 5.60
C ARG A 280 -7.71 -1.93 5.23
N PHE A 281 -8.43 -0.92 4.74
CA PHE A 281 -7.85 0.37 4.37
C PHE A 281 -7.10 1.01 5.55
N TYR A 282 -7.74 1.06 6.72
CA TYR A 282 -7.16 1.59 7.94
C TYR A 282 -5.93 0.80 8.39
N THR A 283 -6.00 -0.53 8.36
CA THR A 283 -4.89 -1.39 8.77
C THR A 283 -3.68 -1.23 7.83
N CYS A 284 -3.89 -1.21 6.51
CA CYS A 284 -2.81 -1.02 5.53
C CYS A 284 -2.17 0.37 5.66
N THR A 285 -2.99 1.41 5.82
CA THR A 285 -2.51 2.80 6.00
C THR A 285 -1.68 2.93 7.29
N ASN A 286 -2.14 2.35 8.40
CA ASN A 286 -1.41 2.34 9.66
C ASN A 286 -0.08 1.60 9.57
N ILE A 287 -0.04 0.46 8.89
CA ILE A 287 1.21 -0.28 8.66
C ILE A 287 2.14 0.56 7.78
N GLY A 288 1.63 1.23 6.75
CA GLY A 288 2.41 2.18 5.94
C GLY A 288 3.05 3.28 6.78
N GLN A 289 2.30 3.88 7.71
CA GLN A 289 2.83 4.91 8.62
C GLN A 289 3.95 4.35 9.52
N ARG A 290 3.80 3.12 10.03
CA ARG A 290 4.85 2.45 10.82
C ARG A 290 6.09 2.18 9.99
N VAL A 291 5.94 1.74 8.74
CA VAL A 291 7.06 1.53 7.80
C VAL A 291 7.83 2.83 7.59
N GLN A 292 7.16 3.95 7.29
CA GLN A 292 7.84 5.25 7.17
C GLN A 292 8.58 5.61 8.46
N THR A 293 7.90 5.53 9.60
CA THR A 293 8.46 5.90 10.91
C THR A 293 9.76 5.15 11.21
N VAL A 294 9.74 3.84 10.97
CA VAL A 294 10.88 2.96 11.22
C VAL A 294 12.01 3.22 10.22
N LEU A 295 11.72 3.45 8.95
CA LEU A 295 12.73 3.79 7.95
C LEU A 295 13.39 5.13 8.26
N THR A 296 12.61 6.16 8.62
CA THR A 296 13.15 7.46 9.05
C THR A 296 14.06 7.31 10.27
N ALA A 297 13.64 6.53 11.27
CA ALA A 297 14.46 6.26 12.45
C ALA A 297 15.73 5.46 12.12
N ALA A 298 15.68 4.52 11.17
CA ALA A 298 16.84 3.76 10.72
C ALA A 298 17.84 4.65 9.97
N VAL A 299 17.36 5.54 9.09
CA VAL A 299 18.20 6.54 8.42
C VAL A 299 18.86 7.47 9.45
N TYR A 300 18.10 7.91 10.46
CA TYR A 300 18.63 8.74 11.54
C TYR A 300 19.71 8.02 12.35
N LYS A 301 19.46 6.79 12.80
CA LYS A 301 20.46 5.99 13.52
C LYS A 301 21.71 5.73 12.70
N LYS A 302 21.55 5.40 11.41
CA LYS A 302 22.67 5.19 10.50
C LYS A 302 23.53 6.44 10.35
N SER A 303 22.92 7.62 10.31
CA SER A 303 23.65 8.89 10.21
C SER A 303 24.61 9.15 11.37
N LEU A 304 24.34 8.56 12.54
CA LEU A 304 25.17 8.70 13.74
C LEU A 304 26.40 7.76 13.75
N VAL A 305 26.35 6.64 13.03
CA VAL A 305 27.37 5.56 13.09
C VAL A 305 28.20 5.47 11.80
N MET A 306 27.86 6.25 10.78
CA MET A 306 28.53 6.22 9.48
C MET A 306 29.95 6.80 9.52
N ASN A 307 30.90 6.14 8.86
CA ASN A 307 32.31 6.56 8.75
C ASN A 307 32.47 7.86 7.93
N ALA A 308 33.67 8.46 7.98
CA ALA A 308 33.94 9.74 7.31
C ALA A 308 33.85 9.65 5.77
N GLU A 309 34.29 8.54 5.18
CA GLU A 309 34.24 8.27 3.74
C GLU A 309 32.79 8.22 3.22
N ALA A 310 31.94 7.41 3.84
CA ALA A 310 30.53 7.33 3.46
C ALA A 310 29.79 8.64 3.74
N ARG A 311 30.20 9.42 4.75
CA ARG A 311 29.64 10.75 5.02
C ARG A 311 29.97 11.79 3.94
N ARG A 312 31.10 11.65 3.24
CA ARG A 312 31.40 12.46 2.05
C ARG A 312 30.52 12.07 0.86
N ASN A 313 30.29 10.76 0.67
CA ASN A 313 29.45 10.25 -0.42
C ASN A 313 27.96 10.57 -0.24
N PHE A 314 27.47 10.62 1.01
CA PHE A 314 26.08 10.95 1.34
C PHE A 314 25.98 12.32 2.01
N THR A 315 25.81 13.36 1.19
CA THR A 315 25.63 14.74 1.69
C THR A 315 24.40 14.87 2.59
N VAL A 316 24.39 15.89 3.46
CA VAL A 316 23.23 16.21 4.32
C VAL A 316 21.94 16.37 3.50
N GLY A 317 22.02 17.01 2.33
CA GLY A 317 20.88 17.14 1.42
C GLY A 317 20.35 15.79 0.92
N THR A 318 21.24 14.84 0.62
CA THR A 318 20.85 13.47 0.25
C THR A 318 20.15 12.75 1.39
N ILE A 319 20.62 12.89 2.63
CA ILE A 319 20.02 12.27 3.83
C ILE A 319 18.63 12.86 4.09
N VAL A 320 18.49 14.19 4.03
CA VAL A 320 17.19 14.86 4.20
C VAL A 320 16.21 14.41 3.11
N ASN A 321 16.66 14.27 1.86
CA ASN A 321 15.84 13.76 0.77
C ASN A 321 15.41 12.28 0.99
N LEU A 322 16.30 11.43 1.52
CA LEU A 322 15.94 10.05 1.90
C LEU A 322 14.80 10.02 2.93
N MET A 323 14.85 10.90 3.93
CA MET A 323 13.81 10.97 4.98
C MET A 323 12.50 11.61 4.48
N ALA A 324 12.59 12.69 3.71
CA ALA A 324 11.44 13.51 3.32
C ALA A 324 10.73 13.03 2.05
N VAL A 325 11.42 12.31 1.16
CA VAL A 325 10.86 11.86 -0.13
C VAL A 325 10.85 10.34 -0.25
N ASP A 326 11.97 9.67 0.08
CA ASP A 326 12.05 8.22 -0.11
C ASP A 326 11.25 7.43 0.93
N CYS A 327 11.33 7.77 2.22
CA CYS A 327 10.57 7.07 3.26
C CYS A 327 9.04 7.16 3.06
N PRO A 328 8.44 8.33 2.71
CA PRO A 328 7.01 8.40 2.41
C PRO A 328 6.56 7.53 1.23
N ARG A 329 7.39 7.33 0.19
CA ARG A 329 7.02 6.44 -0.94
C ARG A 329 6.78 5.00 -0.49
N PHE A 330 7.50 4.53 0.53
CA PHE A 330 7.24 3.21 1.13
C PHE A 330 5.91 3.17 1.89
N ARG A 331 5.59 4.23 2.64
CA ARG A 331 4.26 4.34 3.28
C ARG A 331 3.17 4.27 2.23
N ASP A 332 3.28 5.07 1.18
CA ASP A 332 2.23 5.19 0.17
C ASP A 332 2.05 3.86 -0.58
N LEU A 333 3.14 3.19 -0.98
CA LEU A 333 3.07 1.86 -1.60
C LEU A 333 2.47 0.83 -0.63
N THR A 334 2.90 0.81 0.63
CA THR A 334 2.37 -0.12 1.65
C THR A 334 0.89 0.12 1.90
N ALA A 335 0.47 1.39 1.93
CA ALA A 335 -0.93 1.78 2.06
C ALA A 335 -1.74 1.37 0.83
N SER A 336 -1.16 1.34 -0.37
CA SER A 336 -1.81 0.91 -1.61
C SER A 336 -1.80 -0.60 -1.87
N LEU A 337 -1.12 -1.41 -1.04
CA LEU A 337 -1.05 -2.87 -1.20
C LEU A 337 -2.42 -3.54 -1.23
N TYR A 338 -3.41 -2.98 -0.54
CA TYR A 338 -4.77 -3.54 -0.55
C TYR A 338 -5.38 -3.56 -1.96
N VAL A 339 -5.08 -2.56 -2.80
CA VAL A 339 -5.55 -2.54 -4.19
C VAL A 339 -4.76 -3.56 -5.02
N LEU A 340 -3.44 -3.63 -4.82
CA LEU A 340 -2.52 -4.52 -5.56
C LEU A 340 -2.77 -6.01 -5.31
N VAL A 341 -3.38 -6.41 -4.20
CA VAL A 341 -3.76 -7.81 -3.98
C VAL A 341 -5.17 -8.10 -4.48
N SER A 342 -6.05 -7.09 -4.38
CA SER A 342 -7.48 -7.22 -4.66
C SER A 342 -7.80 -7.26 -6.17
N TRP A 343 -7.11 -6.46 -7.00
CA TRP A 343 -7.41 -6.37 -8.43
C TRP A 343 -7.44 -7.70 -9.22
N PRO A 344 -6.55 -8.72 -9.05
CA PRO A 344 -6.60 -9.90 -9.89
C PRO A 344 -7.75 -10.79 -9.45
N VAL A 345 -8.05 -10.82 -8.15
CA VAL A 345 -9.19 -11.54 -7.57
C VAL A 345 -10.49 -10.90 -8.01
N GLN A 346 -10.61 -9.57 -7.94
CA GLN A 346 -11.78 -8.83 -8.41
C GLN A 346 -12.03 -9.06 -9.91
N ILE A 347 -10.99 -8.95 -10.74
CA ILE A 347 -11.11 -9.22 -12.19
C ILE A 347 -11.53 -10.67 -12.45
N SER A 348 -10.96 -11.64 -11.72
CA SER A 348 -11.29 -13.06 -11.88
C SER A 348 -12.74 -13.37 -11.49
N ILE A 349 -13.20 -12.87 -10.34
CA ILE A 349 -14.59 -13.03 -9.88
C ILE A 349 -15.55 -12.36 -10.86
N ALA A 350 -15.25 -11.15 -11.31
CA ALA A 350 -16.12 -10.42 -12.22
C ALA A 350 -16.26 -11.11 -13.58
N PHE A 351 -15.16 -11.62 -14.16
CA PHE A 351 -15.23 -12.37 -15.40
C PHE A 351 -15.99 -13.68 -15.25
N TYR A 352 -15.78 -14.40 -14.14
CA TYR A 352 -16.53 -15.63 -13.86
C TYR A 352 -18.04 -15.36 -13.76
N LEU A 353 -18.45 -14.34 -13.00
CA LEU A 353 -19.86 -13.99 -12.86
C LEU A 353 -20.47 -13.44 -14.15
N LEU A 354 -19.72 -12.63 -14.91
CA LEU A 354 -20.19 -12.11 -16.19
C LEU A 354 -20.39 -13.22 -17.23
N TYR A 355 -19.51 -14.23 -17.22
CA TYR A 355 -19.66 -15.43 -18.06
C TYR A 355 -20.88 -16.24 -17.65
N ASN A 356 -21.20 -16.33 -16.35
CA ASN A 356 -22.40 -17.01 -15.88
C ASN A 356 -23.70 -16.31 -16.35
N GLU A 357 -23.72 -14.98 -16.38
CA GLU A 357 -24.92 -14.20 -16.78
C GLU A 357 -25.12 -14.09 -18.29
N LEU A 358 -24.04 -13.88 -19.05
CA LEU A 358 -24.08 -13.61 -20.50
C LEU A 358 -23.51 -14.72 -21.38
N GLY A 359 -22.98 -15.80 -20.80
CA GLY A 359 -22.36 -16.90 -21.54
C GLY A 359 -21.19 -16.43 -22.43
N ILE A 360 -21.12 -16.96 -23.65
CA ILE A 360 -20.06 -16.65 -24.62
C ILE A 360 -20.02 -15.16 -25.00
N ALA A 361 -21.16 -14.45 -24.90
CA ALA A 361 -21.25 -13.03 -25.26
C ALA A 361 -20.45 -12.13 -24.30
N SER A 362 -20.17 -12.60 -23.08
CA SER A 362 -19.29 -11.91 -22.14
C SER A 362 -17.89 -11.65 -22.72
N LEU A 363 -17.37 -12.54 -23.58
CA LEU A 363 -16.05 -12.41 -24.20
C LEU A 363 -15.93 -11.16 -25.08
N ALA A 364 -17.02 -10.71 -25.72
CA ALA A 364 -17.02 -9.47 -26.49
C ALA A 364 -16.83 -8.24 -25.58
N GLY A 365 -17.44 -8.24 -24.39
CA GLY A 365 -17.21 -7.24 -23.36
C GLY A 365 -15.77 -7.23 -22.85
N ILE A 366 -15.21 -8.42 -22.59
CA ILE A 366 -13.82 -8.58 -22.16
C ILE A 366 -12.85 -8.08 -23.24
N PHE A 367 -13.08 -8.45 -24.49
CA PHE A 367 -12.28 -7.99 -25.63
C PHE A 367 -12.32 -6.46 -25.75
N THR A 368 -13.49 -5.86 -25.58
CA THR A 368 -13.68 -4.41 -25.58
C THR A 368 -12.89 -3.74 -24.44
N ILE A 369 -12.93 -4.31 -23.23
CA ILE A 369 -12.12 -3.86 -22.09
C ILE A 369 -10.63 -3.93 -22.41
N LEU A 370 -10.16 -5.04 -22.97
CA LEU A 370 -8.76 -5.24 -23.35
C LEU A 370 -8.28 -4.21 -24.39
N LEU A 371 -9.17 -3.80 -25.32
CA LEU A 371 -8.88 -2.78 -26.33
C LEU A 371 -8.89 -1.34 -25.76
N LEU A 372 -9.70 -1.08 -24.74
CA LEU A 372 -9.76 0.22 -24.06
C LEU A 372 -8.52 0.51 -23.21
N ILE A 373 -7.89 -0.51 -22.62
CA ILE A 373 -6.66 -0.35 -21.80
C ILE A 373 -5.50 0.34 -22.57
N PRO A 374 -5.03 -0.14 -23.73
CA PRO A 374 -3.95 0.49 -24.48
C PRO A 374 -4.34 1.87 -25.01
N THR A 375 -5.62 2.06 -25.39
CA THR A 375 -6.15 3.35 -25.84
C THR A 375 -6.04 4.40 -24.72
N ASN A 376 -6.49 4.07 -23.51
CA ASN A 376 -6.37 4.94 -22.34
C ASN A 376 -4.90 5.19 -21.94
N ALA A 377 -4.04 4.17 -22.05
CA ALA A 377 -2.61 4.32 -21.79
C ALA A 377 -1.97 5.31 -22.78
N ARG A 378 -2.31 5.23 -24.07
CA ARG A 378 -1.80 6.14 -25.10
C ARG A 378 -2.25 7.58 -24.86
N ILE A 379 -3.53 7.82 -24.60
CA ILE A 379 -4.05 9.15 -24.27
C ILE A 379 -3.34 9.72 -23.04
N THR A 380 -3.18 8.92 -21.99
CA THR A 380 -2.47 9.30 -20.76
C THR A 380 -1.01 9.66 -21.03
N THR A 381 -0.33 8.95 -21.93
CA THR A 381 1.06 9.29 -22.31
C THR A 381 1.16 10.61 -23.07
N LEU A 382 0.19 10.90 -23.95
CA LEU A 382 0.12 12.18 -24.67
C LEU A 382 -0.16 13.33 -23.71
N LEU A 383 -1.08 13.13 -22.76
CA LEU A 383 -1.38 14.10 -21.70
C LEU A 383 -0.13 14.41 -20.87
N ARG A 384 0.64 13.38 -20.46
CA ARG A 384 1.89 13.55 -19.73
C ARG A 384 2.94 14.33 -20.51
N ARG A 385 3.04 14.12 -21.84
CA ARG A 385 3.96 14.89 -22.70
C ARG A 385 3.56 16.37 -22.79
N ALA A 386 2.27 16.67 -22.93
CA ALA A 386 1.77 18.04 -22.94
C ALA A 386 2.06 18.75 -21.59
N GLN A 387 1.81 18.05 -20.47
CA GLN A 387 2.15 18.56 -19.13
C GLN A 387 3.66 18.80 -18.97
N ALA A 388 4.52 17.92 -19.49
CA ALA A 388 5.97 18.11 -19.43
C ALA A 388 6.42 19.37 -20.20
N ARG A 389 5.88 19.60 -21.40
CA ARG A 389 6.18 20.82 -22.18
C ARG A 389 5.69 22.09 -21.49
N GLN A 390 4.50 22.03 -20.89
CA GLN A 390 3.96 23.13 -20.10
C GLN A 390 4.89 23.50 -18.93
N LEU A 391 5.44 22.51 -18.22
CA LEU A 391 6.36 22.75 -17.11
C LEU A 391 7.62 23.51 -17.56
N VAL A 392 8.18 23.19 -18.72
CA VAL A 392 9.37 23.89 -19.26
C VAL A 392 9.09 25.38 -19.48
N VAL A 393 7.99 25.73 -20.15
CA VAL A 393 7.63 27.15 -20.41
C VAL A 393 7.27 27.86 -19.11
N LYS A 394 6.57 27.17 -18.20
CA LYS A 394 6.23 27.70 -16.87
C LYS A 394 7.49 28.03 -16.07
N ASP A 395 8.50 27.17 -16.10
CA ASP A 395 9.76 27.39 -15.39
C ASP A 395 10.53 28.58 -15.96
N GLN A 396 10.58 28.73 -17.29
CA GLN A 396 11.14 29.91 -17.95
C GLN A 396 10.42 31.21 -17.53
N ARG A 397 9.08 31.18 -17.49
CA ARG A 397 8.27 32.33 -17.04
C ARG A 397 8.55 32.67 -15.58
N ILE A 398 8.57 31.68 -14.69
CA ILE A 398 8.83 31.88 -13.26
C ILE A 398 10.24 32.43 -13.06
N LYS A 399 11.23 31.92 -13.79
CA LYS A 399 12.60 32.43 -13.76
C LYS A 399 12.66 33.91 -14.16
N LEU A 400 12.04 34.29 -15.28
CA LEU A 400 12.01 35.68 -15.73
C LEU A 400 11.30 36.61 -14.72
N VAL A 401 10.19 36.15 -14.12
CA VAL A 401 9.50 36.90 -13.08
C VAL A 401 10.39 37.12 -11.86
N ASN A 402 11.13 36.09 -11.42
CA ASN A 402 12.08 36.24 -10.31
C ASN A 402 13.21 37.23 -10.64
N GLU A 403 13.76 37.21 -11.87
CA GLU A 403 14.77 38.17 -12.32
C GLU A 403 14.24 39.62 -12.28
N ILE A 404 13.00 39.84 -12.74
CA ILE A 404 12.32 41.14 -12.72
C ILE A 404 12.08 41.62 -11.28
N LEU A 405 11.63 40.74 -10.38
CA LEU A 405 11.36 41.10 -8.98
C LEU A 405 12.65 41.47 -8.23
N ASN A 406 13.74 40.72 -8.46
CA ASN A 406 15.04 41.05 -7.90
C ASN A 406 15.59 42.40 -8.43
N GLY A 407 15.28 42.75 -9.68
CA GLY A 407 15.71 43.99 -10.34
C GLY A 407 14.69 45.13 -10.36
N ILE A 408 13.59 45.06 -9.60
CA ILE A 408 12.39 45.88 -9.85
C ILE A 408 12.65 47.40 -9.78
N LYS A 409 13.54 47.83 -8.89
CA LYS A 409 13.89 49.25 -8.73
C LYS A 409 14.51 49.83 -10.00
N VAL A 410 15.41 49.08 -10.64
CA VAL A 410 16.07 49.50 -11.89
C VAL A 410 15.06 49.59 -13.02
N LEU A 411 14.20 48.58 -13.16
CA LEU A 411 13.17 48.56 -14.21
C LEU A 411 12.17 49.72 -14.08
N LYS A 412 11.81 50.09 -12.85
CA LYS A 412 10.96 51.26 -12.54
C LYS A 412 11.66 52.57 -12.89
N LEU A 413 12.93 52.74 -12.53
CA LEU A 413 13.70 53.96 -12.81
C LEU A 413 13.86 54.24 -14.31
N TYR A 414 13.99 53.19 -15.13
CA TYR A 414 14.09 53.30 -16.59
C TYR A 414 12.74 53.18 -17.32
N ALA A 415 11.62 53.05 -16.60
CA ALA A 415 10.28 52.81 -17.17
C ALA A 415 10.23 51.61 -18.16
N TRP A 416 11.04 50.57 -17.93
CA TRP A 416 11.14 49.38 -18.79
C TRP A 416 10.02 48.35 -18.58
N GLU A 417 9.12 48.63 -17.64
CA GLU A 417 8.03 47.72 -17.24
C GLU A 417 7.18 47.24 -18.41
N PRO A 418 6.75 48.10 -19.36
CA PRO A 418 5.93 47.66 -20.49
C PRO A 418 6.67 46.67 -21.39
N SER A 419 8.00 46.82 -21.52
CA SER A 419 8.83 45.92 -22.34
C SER A 419 8.94 44.53 -21.70
N PHE A 420 9.25 44.48 -20.40
CA PHE A 420 9.30 43.21 -19.66
C PHE A 420 7.93 42.56 -19.52
N GLN A 421 6.86 43.34 -19.38
CA GLN A 421 5.49 42.84 -19.39
C GLN A 421 5.17 42.13 -20.70
N LYS A 422 5.53 42.71 -21.86
CA LYS A 422 5.35 42.05 -23.16
C LYS A 422 6.07 40.71 -23.22
N LYS A 423 7.31 40.65 -22.73
CA LYS A 423 8.10 39.40 -22.68
C LYS A 423 7.47 38.32 -21.79
N ILE A 424 6.91 38.69 -20.64
CA ILE A 424 6.14 37.77 -19.78
C ILE A 424 4.87 37.29 -20.51
N LEU A 425 4.14 38.20 -21.17
CA LEU A 425 2.91 37.87 -21.87
C LEU A 425 3.15 36.93 -23.07
N GLU A 426 4.29 37.06 -23.75
CA GLU A 426 4.71 36.13 -24.80
C GLU A 426 4.91 34.71 -24.25
N LEU A 427 5.69 34.56 -23.18
CA LEU A 427 5.86 33.28 -22.48
C LEU A 427 4.53 32.73 -21.97
N ARG A 428 3.66 33.60 -21.44
CA ARG A 428 2.32 33.22 -20.99
C ARG A 428 1.45 32.72 -22.14
N ARG A 429 1.55 33.32 -23.33
CA ARG A 429 0.82 32.87 -24.53
C ARG A 429 1.26 31.45 -24.93
N LEU A 430 2.57 31.18 -24.94
CA LEU A 430 3.11 29.85 -25.19
C LEU A 430 2.65 28.84 -24.12
N GLU A 431 2.68 29.23 -22.84
CA GLU A 431 2.19 28.42 -21.73
C GLU A 431 0.69 28.07 -21.91
N VAL A 432 -0.12 29.05 -22.31
CA VAL A 432 -1.57 28.87 -22.54
C VAL A 432 -1.85 27.93 -23.72
N ILE A 433 -1.04 27.95 -24.78
CA ILE A 433 -1.17 27.01 -25.90
C ILE A 433 -0.96 25.57 -25.43
N GLU A 434 0.10 25.31 -24.66
CA GLU A 434 0.37 23.97 -24.13
C GLU A 434 -0.67 23.55 -23.07
N LEU A 435 -1.13 24.50 -22.23
CA LEU A 435 -2.26 24.28 -21.32
C LEU A 435 -3.53 23.88 -22.07
N ARG A 436 -3.86 24.57 -23.17
CA ARG A 436 -5.05 24.26 -23.98
C ARG A 436 -4.95 22.86 -24.59
N LYS A 437 -3.79 22.49 -25.15
CA LYS A 437 -3.54 21.13 -25.65
C LYS A 437 -3.73 20.09 -24.53
N GLY A 438 -3.16 20.34 -23.35
CA GLY A 438 -3.31 19.48 -22.18
C GLY A 438 -4.77 19.37 -21.72
N ALA A 439 -5.52 20.47 -21.68
CA ALA A 439 -6.92 20.50 -21.31
C ALA A 439 -7.80 19.72 -22.29
N ILE A 440 -7.60 19.88 -23.61
CA ILE A 440 -8.32 19.11 -24.62
C ILE A 440 -8.05 17.60 -24.47
N LEU A 441 -6.78 17.22 -24.27
CA LEU A 441 -6.41 15.82 -24.03
C LEU A 441 -7.01 15.27 -22.73
N ALA A 442 -7.05 16.08 -21.67
CA ALA A 442 -7.66 15.70 -20.39
C ALA A 442 -9.19 15.54 -20.51
N SER A 443 -9.86 16.44 -21.23
CA SER A 443 -11.29 16.33 -21.53
C SER A 443 -11.59 15.07 -22.34
N PHE A 444 -10.78 14.77 -23.36
CA PHE A 444 -10.93 13.55 -24.15
C PHE A 444 -10.70 12.28 -23.32
N ASN A 445 -9.68 12.28 -22.45
CA ASN A 445 -9.45 11.19 -21.50
C ASN A 445 -10.65 10.96 -20.57
N THR A 446 -11.26 12.05 -20.09
CA THR A 446 -12.45 12.00 -19.23
C THR A 446 -13.68 11.48 -20.00
N LEU A 447 -13.83 11.87 -21.27
CA LEU A 447 -14.87 11.36 -22.15
C LEU A 447 -14.73 9.85 -22.39
N CYS A 448 -13.52 9.39 -22.76
CA CYS A 448 -13.23 7.96 -22.89
C CYS A 448 -13.56 7.20 -21.62
N TRP A 449 -13.29 7.79 -20.46
CA TRP A 449 -13.60 7.20 -19.15
C TRP A 449 -15.10 7.05 -18.86
N ILE A 450 -15.92 8.03 -19.27
CA ILE A 450 -17.38 7.99 -19.11
C ILE A 450 -18.02 7.03 -20.11
N ILE A 451 -17.55 7.02 -21.37
CA ILE A 451 -18.12 6.20 -22.45
C ILE A 451 -17.73 4.72 -22.34
N SER A 452 -16.55 4.41 -21.78
CA SER A 452 -16.03 3.02 -21.70
C SER A 452 -17.06 1.98 -21.20
N PRO A 453 -17.78 2.17 -20.07
CA PRO A 453 -18.76 1.20 -19.59
C PRO A 453 -19.97 1.08 -20.50
N VAL A 454 -20.43 2.20 -21.07
CA VAL A 454 -21.55 2.22 -22.01
C VAL A 454 -21.20 1.39 -23.24
N LEU A 455 -20.01 1.61 -23.79
CA LEU A 455 -19.51 0.90 -24.96
C LEU A 455 -19.39 -0.60 -24.67
N VAL A 456 -18.79 -0.99 -23.55
CA VAL A 456 -18.68 -2.40 -23.12
C VAL A 456 -20.05 -3.05 -22.95
N THR A 457 -21.00 -2.35 -22.31
CA THR A 457 -22.37 -2.85 -22.06
C THR A 457 -23.13 -3.04 -23.37
N VAL A 458 -23.09 -2.05 -24.27
CA VAL A 458 -23.76 -2.12 -25.58
C VAL A 458 -23.19 -3.25 -26.42
N LEU A 459 -21.87 -3.36 -26.56
CA LEU A 459 -21.26 -4.45 -27.32
C LEU A 459 -21.61 -5.83 -26.72
N SER A 460 -21.56 -5.97 -25.40
CA SER A 460 -21.89 -7.25 -24.74
C SER A 460 -23.35 -7.65 -24.97
N PHE A 461 -24.29 -6.72 -24.86
CA PHE A 461 -25.71 -7.00 -25.07
C PHE A 461 -26.06 -7.25 -26.54
N VAL A 462 -25.48 -6.47 -27.47
CA VAL A 462 -25.65 -6.71 -28.91
C VAL A 462 -25.14 -8.10 -29.27
N THR A 463 -23.95 -8.48 -28.81
CA THR A 463 -23.41 -9.83 -29.04
C THR A 463 -24.29 -10.92 -28.40
N TYR A 464 -24.85 -10.69 -27.21
CA TYR A 464 -25.76 -11.64 -26.56
C TYR A 464 -27.02 -11.88 -27.40
N VAL A 465 -27.68 -10.82 -27.87
CA VAL A 465 -28.89 -10.94 -28.70
C VAL A 465 -28.58 -11.61 -30.04
N LEU A 466 -27.44 -11.29 -30.66
CA LEU A 466 -27.04 -11.87 -31.95
C LEU A 466 -26.69 -13.36 -31.88
N ILE A 467 -26.06 -13.82 -30.78
CA ILE A 467 -25.64 -15.23 -30.65
C ILE A 467 -26.77 -16.11 -30.13
N THR A 468 -27.45 -15.67 -29.08
CA THR A 468 -28.41 -16.51 -28.35
C THR A 468 -29.80 -16.45 -28.97
N GLY A 469 -30.14 -15.37 -29.68
CA GLY A 469 -31.49 -15.12 -30.21
C GLY A 469 -32.57 -14.88 -29.14
N GLU A 470 -32.22 -14.95 -27.86
CA GLU A 470 -33.11 -14.72 -26.72
C GLU A 470 -33.23 -13.24 -26.36
N SER A 471 -34.38 -12.86 -25.81
CA SER A 471 -34.57 -11.53 -25.23
C SER A 471 -33.78 -11.38 -23.93
N LEU A 472 -33.11 -10.23 -23.79
CA LEU A 472 -32.35 -9.91 -22.59
C LEU A 472 -33.32 -9.57 -21.44
N THR A 473 -33.47 -10.46 -20.47
CA THR A 473 -34.28 -10.21 -19.27
C THR A 473 -33.71 -9.02 -18.48
N PRO A 474 -34.56 -8.14 -17.91
CA PRO A 474 -34.09 -7.00 -17.11
C PRO A 474 -33.16 -7.41 -15.97
N SER A 475 -33.40 -8.54 -15.31
CA SER A 475 -32.51 -9.11 -14.30
C SER A 475 -31.07 -9.31 -14.82
N LYS A 476 -30.88 -10.12 -15.88
CA LYS A 476 -29.56 -10.33 -16.52
C LYS A 476 -28.89 -9.02 -16.95
N ALA A 477 -29.65 -8.09 -17.54
CA ALA A 477 -29.14 -6.79 -17.98
C ALA A 477 -28.58 -5.96 -16.82
N PHE A 478 -29.34 -5.85 -15.72
CA PHE A 478 -28.94 -5.07 -14.55
C PHE A 478 -27.74 -5.68 -13.82
N VAL A 479 -27.68 -7.01 -13.70
CA VAL A 479 -26.54 -7.70 -13.09
C VAL A 479 -25.28 -7.43 -13.91
N ALA A 480 -25.33 -7.68 -15.23
CA ALA A 480 -24.19 -7.47 -16.12
C ALA A 480 -23.70 -6.01 -16.11
N MET A 481 -24.61 -5.03 -16.18
CA MET A 481 -24.26 -3.61 -16.13
C MET A 481 -23.55 -3.23 -14.81
N ASN A 482 -24.03 -3.75 -13.66
CA ASN A 482 -23.41 -3.50 -12.37
C ASN A 482 -22.03 -4.20 -12.23
N LEU A 483 -21.88 -5.41 -12.75
CA LEU A 483 -20.60 -6.12 -12.79
C LEU A 483 -19.57 -5.32 -13.60
N ILE A 484 -19.93 -4.88 -14.81
CA ILE A 484 -19.07 -4.06 -15.69
C ILE A 484 -18.68 -2.74 -15.00
N ASN A 485 -19.62 -2.05 -14.36
CA ASN A 485 -19.35 -0.80 -13.63
C ASN A 485 -18.39 -1.01 -12.45
N THR A 486 -18.48 -2.15 -11.76
CA THR A 486 -17.62 -2.47 -10.62
C THR A 486 -16.17 -2.73 -11.08
N MET A 487 -15.99 -3.41 -12.22
CA MET A 487 -14.67 -3.67 -12.82
C MET A 487 -13.90 -2.41 -13.23
N LYS A 488 -14.59 -1.29 -13.44
CA LYS A 488 -13.96 -0.02 -13.84
C LYS A 488 -13.02 0.54 -12.77
N SER A 489 -13.36 0.38 -11.48
CA SER A 489 -12.57 0.94 -10.37
C SER A 489 -11.10 0.48 -10.36
N PRO A 490 -10.80 -0.84 -10.40
CA PRO A 490 -9.42 -1.31 -10.45
C PRO A 490 -8.68 -0.90 -11.73
N MET A 491 -9.36 -0.79 -12.88
CA MET A 491 -8.73 -0.37 -14.13
C MET A 491 -8.16 1.06 -14.08
N ASN A 492 -8.81 1.97 -13.35
CA ASN A 492 -8.41 3.37 -13.28
C ASN A 492 -7.27 3.62 -12.30
N THR A 493 -7.18 2.80 -11.26
CA THR A 493 -6.13 2.95 -10.25
C THR A 493 -4.80 2.38 -10.73
N LEU A 494 -4.83 1.47 -11.71
CA LEU A 494 -3.66 0.78 -12.25
C LEU A 494 -2.50 1.70 -12.66
N PRO A 495 -2.69 2.76 -13.48
CA PRO A 495 -1.56 3.57 -13.94
C PRO A 495 -0.88 4.32 -12.79
N GLY A 496 -1.66 4.73 -11.79
CA GLY A 496 -1.17 5.36 -10.57
C GLY A 496 -0.30 4.39 -9.75
N LEU A 497 -0.77 3.15 -9.58
CA LEU A 497 -0.04 2.11 -8.84
C LEU A 497 1.27 1.73 -9.52
N ILE A 498 1.27 1.57 -10.84
CA ILE A 498 2.51 1.27 -11.60
C ILE A 498 3.54 2.39 -11.38
N SER A 499 3.10 3.65 -11.45
CA SER A 499 3.97 4.79 -11.19
C SER A 499 4.53 4.77 -9.76
N GLN A 500 3.70 4.47 -8.76
CA GLN A 500 4.14 4.35 -7.37
C GLN A 500 5.14 3.21 -7.16
N ILE A 501 4.94 2.05 -7.80
CA ILE A 501 5.87 0.92 -7.73
C ILE A 501 7.22 1.31 -8.32
N VAL A 502 7.25 1.90 -9.52
CA VAL A 502 8.48 2.34 -10.18
C VAL A 502 9.24 3.36 -9.32
N GLN A 503 8.53 4.34 -8.75
CA GLN A 503 9.15 5.34 -7.87
C GLN A 503 9.69 4.72 -6.59
N CYS A 504 8.97 3.77 -5.99
CA CYS A 504 9.42 3.07 -4.79
C CYS A 504 10.63 2.17 -5.10
N GLN A 505 10.71 1.56 -6.27
CA GLN A 505 11.86 0.76 -6.69
C GLN A 505 13.17 1.56 -6.69
N VAL A 506 13.14 2.79 -7.20
CA VAL A 506 14.30 3.71 -7.13
C VAL A 506 14.63 4.06 -5.67
N SER A 507 13.61 4.33 -4.85
CA SER A 507 13.77 4.61 -3.41
C SER A 507 14.37 3.43 -2.64
N ILE A 508 13.98 2.19 -2.96
CA ILE A 508 14.55 0.96 -2.40
C ILE A 508 16.05 0.92 -2.66
N GLN A 509 16.46 1.14 -3.92
CA GLN A 509 17.88 1.11 -4.27
C GLN A 509 18.69 2.17 -3.50
N ARG A 510 18.16 3.39 -3.36
CA ARG A 510 18.82 4.48 -2.64
C ARG A 510 18.95 4.20 -1.14
N LEU A 511 17.85 3.84 -0.48
CA LEU A 511 17.85 3.51 0.95
C LEU A 511 18.70 2.29 1.26
N GLN A 512 18.65 1.28 0.41
CA GLN A 512 19.45 0.07 0.58
C GLN A 512 20.95 0.35 0.49
N ASN A 513 21.38 1.14 -0.51
CA ASN A 513 22.79 1.55 -0.62
C ASN A 513 23.23 2.39 0.59
N TYR A 514 22.36 3.27 1.10
CA TYR A 514 22.66 4.11 2.27
C TYR A 514 22.75 3.30 3.56
N LEU A 515 21.78 2.42 3.83
CA LEU A 515 21.76 1.61 5.06
C LEU A 515 22.88 0.55 5.07
N SER A 516 23.35 0.11 3.89
CA SER A 516 24.48 -0.81 3.77
C SER A 516 25.84 -0.11 3.67
N SER A 517 25.92 1.21 3.85
CA SER A 517 27.20 1.91 3.88
C SER A 517 28.03 1.47 5.07
N GLU A 518 29.34 1.73 5.01
CA GLU A 518 30.25 1.31 6.08
C GLU A 518 30.00 2.08 7.38
N GLU A 519 30.05 1.32 8.47
CA GLU A 519 29.91 1.81 9.84
C GLU A 519 31.29 1.96 10.46
N LEU A 520 31.42 2.91 11.39
CA LEU A 520 32.59 2.97 12.26
C LEU A 520 32.59 1.74 13.17
N ASP A 521 33.71 1.04 13.29
CA ASP A 521 33.81 -0.11 14.20
C ASP A 521 34.07 0.41 15.62
N ASP A 522 33.09 0.26 16.52
CA ASP A 522 33.21 0.68 17.92
C ASP A 522 34.21 -0.20 18.72
N LYS A 523 34.71 -1.28 18.11
CA LYS A 523 35.66 -2.22 18.72
C LYS A 523 37.10 -1.72 18.80
N ASP A 524 37.43 -0.62 18.10
CA ASP A 524 38.79 -0.05 18.14
C ASP A 524 39.15 0.53 19.52
N ASN A 525 38.14 0.80 20.36
CA ASN A 525 38.31 1.23 21.75
C ASN A 525 38.15 0.04 22.70
N GLY A 526 39.21 -0.75 22.86
CA GLY A 526 39.27 -1.79 23.90
C GLY A 526 39.04 -1.19 25.29
N THR A 527 38.28 -1.89 26.15
CA THR A 527 38.12 -1.48 27.54
C THR A 527 39.48 -1.55 28.24
N SER A 528 39.94 -0.43 28.79
CA SER A 528 41.20 -0.36 29.51
C SER A 528 41.11 -1.18 30.79
N SER A 529 41.75 -2.34 30.81
CA SER A 529 42.27 -2.91 32.05
C SER A 529 43.70 -2.40 32.21
N HIS A 530 43.91 -1.62 33.29
CA HIS A 530 45.18 -1.23 33.94
C HIS A 530 45.79 0.17 33.67
N ASP A 531 46.30 0.73 34.78
CA ASP A 531 47.19 1.87 35.13
C ASP A 531 47.13 3.23 34.43
N PHE A 532 46.72 3.34 33.16
CA PHE A 532 46.75 4.62 32.44
C PHE A 532 45.41 4.95 31.75
N PRO A 533 44.94 6.21 31.79
CA PRO A 533 43.65 6.60 31.20
C PRO A 533 43.53 6.38 29.68
N ILE A 534 44.64 6.49 28.94
CA ILE A 534 44.70 6.28 27.48
C ILE A 534 46.03 5.59 27.17
N THR A 535 45.98 4.46 26.46
CA THR A 535 47.18 3.79 25.94
C THR A 535 46.98 3.48 24.46
N MET A 536 47.84 4.00 23.60
CA MET A 536 47.88 3.67 22.17
C MET A 536 49.19 2.94 21.87
N ARG A 537 49.14 1.79 21.18
CA ARG A 537 50.32 1.01 20.79
C ARG A 537 50.17 0.56 19.35
N ASN A 538 51.18 0.82 18.51
CA ASN A 538 51.21 0.47 17.08
C ASN A 538 49.89 0.80 16.35
N ALA A 539 49.38 2.03 16.57
CA ALA A 539 48.07 2.43 16.09
C ALA A 539 48.20 3.31 14.85
N THR A 540 47.77 2.78 13.70
CA THR A 540 47.81 3.46 12.41
C THR A 540 46.42 3.97 12.03
N PHE A 541 46.29 5.27 11.77
CA PHE A 541 45.00 5.89 11.45
C PHE A 541 45.01 6.55 10.06
N THR A 542 43.91 6.39 9.33
CA THR A 542 43.65 7.06 8.06
C THR A 542 42.20 7.54 7.98
N TRP A 543 41.97 8.65 7.26
CA TRP A 543 40.63 9.17 7.00
C TRP A 543 39.91 8.43 5.87
N ASP A 544 40.67 7.82 4.97
CA ASP A 544 40.19 7.13 3.78
C ASP A 544 41.05 5.90 3.55
N ARG A 545 40.44 4.76 3.21
CA ARG A 545 41.16 3.52 2.93
C ARG A 545 42.11 3.63 1.74
N THR A 546 41.87 4.58 0.86
CA THR A 546 42.71 4.84 -0.32
C THR A 546 43.82 5.84 -0.04
N MET A 547 43.78 6.56 1.08
CA MET A 547 44.81 7.51 1.47
C MET A 547 45.90 6.84 2.30
N THR A 548 47.12 7.34 2.14
CA THR A 548 48.23 6.95 3.03
C THR A 548 47.88 7.32 4.48
N PRO A 549 48.24 6.46 5.44
CA PRO A 549 47.94 6.71 6.84
C PRO A 549 48.54 8.04 7.30
N VAL A 550 47.72 8.81 8.03
CA VAL A 550 48.07 10.16 8.50
C VAL A 550 48.80 10.07 9.84
N LEU A 551 48.48 9.07 10.64
CA LEU A 551 49.14 8.78 11.91
C LEU A 551 49.61 7.32 11.89
N GLN A 552 50.84 7.08 12.33
CA GLN A 552 51.49 5.78 12.44
C GLN A 552 52.15 5.63 13.81
#